data_AF-A0A348YCG6-F1
#
_entry.id   AF-A0A348YCG6-F1
#
_cell.length_a   1.000
_cell.length_b   1.000
_cell.length_c   1.000
_cell.angle_alpha   90.00
_cell.angle_beta   90.00
_cell.angle_gamma   90.00
#
_symmetry.space_group_name_H-M   'P 1'
#
loop_
_entity.id
_entity.type
_entity.pdbx_description
1 polymer ?
#
loop_
_entity_poly.entity_id
_entity_poly.type
_entity_poly.pdbx_seq_one_letter_code
_entity_poly.pdbx_strand_id
1 'polypeptide(L)'
;LCFAFGLVAQQVPIIRLPVFMLIAFGVVMFGRYYRQPPPAGLFVMMAGALALFIPLPLEKIMSATGLVMLGSAFALIMGLLYSLFLLATRPATPTPTYSYEPDTISESIIVAGFVSLALLIPLMLDMPNPYWAAVSCFLIIQGIHLRTMWIKQIHRLLGTLVGAGLASWMLSWGLPIWGIAISILVMMLCIESLVDRHYGLAVVFITPLTIFIAEYGSGLPLTSAAYQEVTRARLLDTLLGCMVGLGGGIVMHSTNLRLPLRRMENWLLTRFG
;
A
#
# COMPACT_ATOMS: atom_id res chain seq x y z
N LEU A 1 -1.94 -15.17 -0.31
CA LEU A 1 -3.32 -15.21 -0.85
C LEU A 1 -3.65 -13.97 -1.68
N CYS A 2 -3.58 -12.75 -1.14
CA CYS A 2 -3.90 -11.52 -1.89
C CYS A 2 -3.09 -11.37 -3.20
N PHE A 3 -1.80 -11.68 -3.16
CA PHE A 3 -0.94 -11.73 -4.36
C PHE A 3 -1.43 -12.76 -5.40
N ALA A 4 -1.81 -13.95 -4.95
CA ALA A 4 -2.32 -15.01 -5.83
C ALA A 4 -3.64 -14.61 -6.50
N PHE A 5 -4.58 -14.05 -5.72
CA PHE A 5 -5.84 -13.53 -6.27
C PHE A 5 -5.59 -12.40 -7.27
N GLY A 6 -4.61 -11.52 -7.01
CA GLY A 6 -4.20 -10.50 -7.97
C GLY A 6 -3.67 -11.09 -9.28
N LEU A 7 -2.83 -12.12 -9.23
CA LEU A 7 -2.32 -12.80 -10.42
C LEU A 7 -3.41 -13.54 -11.22
N VAL A 8 -4.38 -14.15 -10.53
CA VAL A 8 -5.54 -14.77 -11.20
C VAL A 8 -6.39 -13.69 -11.87
N ALA A 9 -6.64 -12.58 -11.17
CA ALA A 9 -7.40 -11.46 -11.71
C ALA A 9 -6.70 -10.72 -12.84
N GLN A 10 -5.36 -10.76 -12.89
CA GLN A 10 -4.57 -10.19 -13.98
C GLN A 10 -4.92 -10.82 -15.34
N GLN A 11 -5.32 -12.10 -15.38
CA GLN A 11 -5.68 -12.84 -16.61
C GLN A 11 -6.99 -12.36 -17.24
N VAL A 12 -7.91 -11.81 -16.44
CA VAL A 12 -9.24 -11.39 -16.90
C VAL A 12 -9.46 -9.94 -16.48
N PRO A 13 -9.30 -8.96 -17.40
CA PRO A 13 -9.37 -7.53 -17.05
C PRO A 13 -10.63 -7.11 -16.29
N ILE A 14 -11.77 -7.74 -16.60
CA ILE A 14 -13.08 -7.45 -15.99
C ILE A 14 -13.11 -7.72 -14.48
N ILE A 15 -12.36 -8.73 -14.00
CA ILE A 15 -12.36 -9.11 -12.57
C ILE A 15 -11.29 -8.38 -11.74
N ARG A 16 -10.40 -7.60 -12.37
CA ARG A 16 -9.33 -6.87 -11.66
C ARG A 16 -9.88 -5.96 -10.57
N LEU A 17 -10.85 -5.13 -10.93
CA LEU A 17 -11.45 -4.15 -10.00
C LEU A 17 -12.27 -4.83 -8.88
N PRO A 18 -13.19 -5.79 -9.17
CA PRO A 18 -13.89 -6.52 -8.12
C PRO A 18 -12.96 -7.25 -7.14
N VAL A 19 -11.93 -7.93 -7.65
CA VAL A 19 -10.97 -8.66 -6.79
C VAL A 19 -10.16 -7.68 -5.95
N PHE A 20 -9.71 -6.57 -6.52
CA PHE A 20 -9.02 -5.54 -5.76
C PHE A 20 -9.90 -4.95 -4.65
N MET A 21 -11.16 -4.66 -4.94
CA MET A 21 -12.12 -4.13 -3.97
C MET A 21 -12.35 -5.11 -2.81
N LEU A 22 -12.45 -6.41 -3.10
CA LEU A 22 -12.54 -7.46 -2.07
C LEU A 22 -11.28 -7.55 -1.21
N ILE A 23 -10.09 -7.48 -1.82
CA ILE A 23 -8.82 -7.45 -1.09
C ILE A 23 -8.76 -6.22 -0.19
N ALA A 24 -9.07 -5.03 -0.72
CA ALA A 24 -9.06 -3.79 0.03
C ALA A 24 -10.03 -3.82 1.21
N PHE A 25 -11.27 -4.30 0.98
CA PHE A 25 -12.27 -4.45 2.03
C PHE A 25 -11.80 -5.40 3.14
N GLY A 26 -11.29 -6.59 2.78
CA GLY A 26 -10.80 -7.56 3.76
C GLY A 26 -9.63 -7.00 4.58
N VAL A 27 -8.65 -6.39 3.91
CA VAL A 27 -7.48 -5.79 4.57
C VAL A 27 -7.90 -4.70 5.57
N VAL A 28 -8.81 -3.81 5.18
CA VAL A 28 -9.30 -2.74 6.06
C VAL A 28 -10.10 -3.31 7.22
N MET A 29 -11.01 -4.24 6.95
CA MET A 29 -11.89 -4.83 7.96
C MET A 29 -11.07 -5.56 9.03
N PHE A 30 -10.13 -6.43 8.62
CA PHE A 30 -9.25 -7.12 9.57
C PHE A 30 -8.31 -6.16 10.29
N GLY A 31 -7.75 -5.16 9.60
CA GLY A 31 -6.89 -4.16 10.21
C GLY A 31 -7.59 -3.41 11.35
N ARG A 32 -8.86 -3.07 11.15
CA ARG A 32 -9.69 -2.38 12.16
C ARG A 32 -10.13 -3.31 13.28
N TYR A 33 -10.59 -4.52 12.96
CA TYR A 33 -11.00 -5.52 13.95
C TYR A 33 -9.86 -5.86 14.93
N TYR A 34 -8.64 -6.04 14.42
CA TYR A 34 -7.46 -6.32 15.23
C TYR A 34 -6.75 -5.06 15.76
N ARG A 35 -7.35 -3.87 15.59
CA ARG A 35 -6.78 -2.57 16.02
C ARG A 35 -5.30 -2.40 15.65
N GLN A 36 -4.94 -2.82 14.44
CA GLN A 36 -3.56 -2.75 13.97
C GLN A 36 -3.14 -1.28 13.81
N PRO A 37 -1.94 -0.90 14.27
CA PRO A 37 -1.46 0.46 14.10
C PRO A 37 -1.28 0.79 12.61
N PRO A 38 -1.57 2.03 12.17
CA PRO A 38 -1.32 2.46 10.80
C PRO A 38 0.18 2.34 10.43
N PRO A 39 0.55 1.90 9.22
CA PRO A 39 -0.31 1.57 8.07
C PRO A 39 -0.67 0.08 8.03
N ALA A 40 -1.73 -0.29 8.76
CA ALA A 40 -2.20 -1.66 8.90
C ALA A 40 -2.50 -2.28 7.53
N GLY A 41 -1.93 -3.45 7.25
CA GLY A 41 -2.23 -4.22 6.04
C GLY A 41 -1.78 -3.59 4.71
N LEU A 42 -1.02 -2.49 4.72
CA LEU A 42 -0.54 -1.82 3.51
C LEU A 42 0.25 -2.75 2.60
N PHE A 43 1.21 -3.49 3.14
CA PHE A 43 2.03 -4.40 2.34
C PHE A 43 1.21 -5.51 1.71
N VAL A 44 0.17 -5.99 2.40
CA VAL A 44 -0.75 -7.02 1.91
C VAL A 44 -1.60 -6.49 0.76
N MET A 45 -2.15 -5.28 0.90
CA MET A 45 -2.86 -4.60 -0.18
C MET A 45 -1.93 -4.34 -1.36
N MET A 46 -0.73 -3.80 -1.12
CA MET A 46 0.23 -3.46 -2.16
C MET A 46 0.66 -4.70 -2.95
N ALA A 47 0.90 -5.83 -2.29
CA ALA A 47 1.19 -7.09 -2.96
C ALA A 47 0.02 -7.55 -3.86
N GLY A 48 -1.21 -7.47 -3.38
CA GLY A 48 -2.40 -7.77 -4.19
C GLY A 48 -2.57 -6.82 -5.37
N ALA A 49 -2.35 -5.52 -5.16
CA ALA A 49 -2.45 -4.48 -6.18
C ALA A 49 -1.39 -4.66 -7.27
N LEU A 50 -0.13 -4.87 -6.89
CA LEU A 50 0.98 -5.13 -7.81
C LEU A 50 0.70 -6.34 -8.69
N ALA A 51 0.24 -7.44 -8.09
CA ALA A 51 -0.05 -8.68 -8.81
C ALA A 51 -1.08 -8.53 -9.95
N LEU A 52 -1.98 -7.55 -9.87
CA LEU A 52 -2.96 -7.26 -10.95
C LEU A 52 -2.31 -6.79 -12.25
N PHE A 53 -1.07 -6.28 -12.17
CA PHE A 53 -0.38 -5.59 -13.26
C PHE A 53 0.91 -6.27 -13.70
N ILE A 54 1.32 -7.37 -13.07
CA ILE A 54 2.50 -8.12 -13.50
C ILE A 54 2.08 -9.08 -14.62
N PRO A 55 2.58 -8.91 -15.87
CA PRO A 55 2.21 -9.76 -16.99
C PRO A 55 2.91 -11.12 -16.89
N LEU A 56 2.34 -12.03 -16.10
CA LEU A 56 2.84 -13.39 -15.92
C LEU A 56 1.98 -14.41 -16.69
N PRO A 57 2.59 -15.37 -17.40
CA PRO A 57 1.85 -16.49 -17.99
C PRO A 57 1.31 -17.41 -16.88
N LEU A 58 0.19 -18.08 -17.17
CA LEU A 58 -0.53 -18.97 -16.24
C LEU A 58 0.39 -20.01 -15.58
N GLU A 59 1.34 -20.55 -16.33
CA GLU A 59 2.31 -21.56 -15.86
C GLU A 59 3.20 -21.05 -14.71
N LYS A 60 3.50 -19.74 -14.68
CA LYS A 60 4.40 -19.13 -13.69
C LYS A 60 3.65 -18.55 -12.48
N ILE A 61 2.32 -18.57 -12.48
CA ILE A 61 1.52 -18.02 -11.36
C ILE A 61 1.84 -18.77 -10.07
N MET A 62 1.91 -20.11 -10.13
CA MET A 62 2.17 -20.93 -8.95
C MET A 62 3.58 -20.70 -8.39
N SER A 63 4.60 -20.63 -9.25
CA SER A 63 5.98 -20.39 -8.83
C SER A 63 6.17 -18.97 -8.26
N ALA A 64 5.61 -17.95 -8.90
CA ALA A 64 5.65 -16.57 -8.40
C ALA A 64 4.93 -16.43 -7.05
N THR A 65 3.75 -17.05 -6.91
CA THR A 65 3.01 -17.10 -5.64
C THR A 65 3.81 -17.84 -4.57
N GLY A 66 4.44 -18.96 -4.91
CA GLY A 66 5.31 -19.73 -4.03
C GLY A 66 6.48 -18.89 -3.52
N LEU A 67 7.12 -18.09 -4.38
CA LEU A 67 8.22 -17.21 -4.00
C LEU A 67 7.79 -16.16 -2.96
N VAL A 68 6.65 -15.50 -3.18
CA VAL A 68 6.07 -14.54 -2.22
C VAL A 68 5.67 -15.24 -0.92
N MET A 69 5.16 -16.46 -0.99
CA MET A 69 4.80 -17.26 0.18
C MET A 69 6.02 -17.65 1.01
N LEU A 70 7.13 -18.04 0.37
CA LEU A 70 8.40 -18.32 1.06
C LEU A 70 8.96 -17.08 1.75
N GLY A 71 8.96 -15.92 1.08
CA GLY A 71 9.37 -14.65 1.69
C GLY A 71 8.50 -14.28 2.90
N SER A 72 7.17 -14.48 2.79
CA SER A 72 6.24 -14.26 3.89
C SER A 72 6.47 -15.24 5.05
N ALA A 73 6.76 -16.52 4.75
CA ALA A 73 7.09 -17.53 5.75
C ALA A 73 8.38 -17.18 6.50
N PHE A 74 9.41 -16.72 5.79
CA PHE A 74 10.65 -16.24 6.40
C PHE A 74 10.39 -15.06 7.34
N ALA A 75 9.59 -14.08 6.92
CA ALA A 75 9.21 -12.95 7.78
C ALA A 75 8.46 -13.40 9.04
N LEU A 76 7.55 -14.39 8.93
CA LEU A 76 6.85 -14.97 10.08
C LEU A 76 7.80 -15.70 11.03
N ILE A 77 8.78 -16.45 10.51
CA ILE A 77 9.80 -17.11 11.32
C ILE A 77 10.63 -16.09 12.08
N MET A 78 11.12 -15.04 11.40
CA MET A 78 11.88 -13.98 12.05
C MET A 78 11.04 -13.23 13.11
N GLY A 79 9.78 -12.93 12.80
CA GLY A 79 8.85 -12.33 13.74
C GLY A 79 8.58 -13.22 14.96
N LEU A 80 8.45 -14.54 14.76
CA LEU A 80 8.28 -15.51 15.84
C LEU A 80 9.51 -15.55 16.74
N LEU A 81 10.72 -15.65 16.15
CA LEU A 81 11.97 -15.66 16.91
C LEU A 81 12.12 -14.38 17.75
N TYR A 82 11.83 -13.21 17.15
CA TYR A 82 11.85 -11.94 17.86
C TYR A 82 10.81 -11.87 18.98
N SER A 83 9.60 -12.37 18.74
CA SER A 83 8.53 -12.42 19.76
C SER A 83 8.89 -13.34 20.93
N LEU A 84 9.46 -14.52 20.64
CA LEU A 84 9.96 -15.44 21.67
C LEU A 84 11.10 -14.81 22.49
N PHE A 85 12.01 -14.10 21.83
CA PHE A 85 13.07 -13.35 22.51
C PHE A 85 12.50 -12.26 23.43
N LEU A 86 11.48 -11.53 23.00
CA LEU A 86 10.81 -10.53 23.84
C LEU A 86 10.09 -11.17 25.02
N LEU A 87 9.39 -12.29 24.83
CA LEU A 87 8.71 -13.01 25.92
C LEU A 87 9.70 -13.60 26.93
N ALA A 88 10.91 -13.96 26.50
CA ALA A 88 11.98 -14.44 27.38
C ALA A 88 12.65 -13.32 28.17
N THR A 89 12.67 -12.08 27.66
CA THR A 89 13.43 -10.96 28.23
C THR A 89 12.58 -9.89 28.90
N ARG A 90 11.28 -9.82 28.61
CA ARG A 90 10.37 -8.79 29.10
C ARG A 90 9.13 -9.42 29.75
N PRO A 91 8.54 -8.77 30.76
CA PRO A 91 7.30 -9.24 31.36
C PRO A 91 6.19 -9.29 30.29
N ALA A 92 5.46 -10.41 30.27
CA ALA A 92 4.37 -10.59 29.33
C ALA A 92 3.25 -9.59 29.62
N THR A 93 2.83 -8.84 28.59
CA THR A 93 1.62 -8.02 28.65
C THR A 93 0.39 -8.91 28.47
N PRO A 94 -0.74 -8.60 29.12
CA PRO A 94 -1.98 -9.35 28.94
C PRO A 94 -2.42 -9.33 27.47
N THR A 95 -3.06 -10.42 27.04
CA THR A 95 -3.55 -10.55 25.66
C THR A 95 -4.66 -9.51 25.39
N PRO A 96 -4.58 -8.75 24.30
CA PRO A 96 -5.65 -7.82 23.95
C PRO A 96 -6.93 -8.59 23.60
N THR A 97 -8.04 -8.19 24.20
CA THR A 97 -9.37 -8.68 23.81
C THR A 97 -9.90 -7.82 22.66
N TYR A 98 -10.21 -8.48 21.54
CA TYR A 98 -10.81 -7.83 20.38
C TYR A 98 -12.32 -8.00 20.43
N SER A 99 -13.04 -6.89 20.27
CA SER A 99 -14.49 -6.87 20.17
C SER A 99 -14.88 -6.08 18.94
N TYR A 100 -16.01 -6.46 18.33
CA TYR A 100 -16.57 -5.69 17.24
C TYR A 100 -16.91 -4.26 17.71
N GLU A 101 -16.38 -3.26 17.01
CA GLU A 101 -16.77 -1.86 17.21
C GLU A 101 -17.80 -1.46 16.15
N PRO A 102 -18.88 -0.75 16.53
CA PRO A 102 -19.83 -0.21 15.56
C PRO A 102 -19.11 0.61 14.48
N ASP A 103 -19.59 0.50 13.24
CA ASP A 103 -19.06 1.13 12.02
C ASP A 103 -17.85 0.46 11.37
N THR A 104 -17.35 -0.63 11.94
CA THR A 104 -16.20 -1.34 11.35
C THR A 104 -16.48 -1.73 9.91
N ILE A 105 -17.68 -2.27 9.63
CA ILE A 105 -18.08 -2.66 8.27
C ILE A 105 -18.33 -1.41 7.41
N SER A 106 -19.16 -0.47 7.89
CA SER A 106 -19.53 0.74 7.15
C SER A 106 -18.30 1.53 6.69
N GLU A 107 -17.35 1.77 7.59
CA GLU A 107 -16.16 2.54 7.26
C GLU A 107 -15.17 1.72 6.41
N SER A 108 -15.12 0.39 6.57
CA SER A 108 -14.33 -0.46 5.67
C SER A 108 -14.84 -0.44 4.24
N ILE A 109 -16.17 -0.39 4.04
CA ILE A 109 -16.79 -0.24 2.72
C ILE A 109 -16.40 1.11 2.11
N ILE A 110 -16.45 2.19 2.88
CA ILE A 110 -16.07 3.53 2.41
C ILE A 110 -14.61 3.53 1.97
N VAL A 111 -13.69 3.07 2.83
CA VAL A 111 -12.26 3.04 2.50
C VAL A 111 -11.98 2.18 1.27
N ALA A 112 -12.54 0.96 1.21
CA ALA A 112 -12.38 0.07 0.08
C ALA A 112 -12.92 0.68 -1.22
N GLY A 113 -14.06 1.39 -1.15
CA GLY A 113 -14.65 2.11 -2.27
C GLY A 113 -13.73 3.21 -2.81
N PHE A 114 -13.22 4.09 -1.94
CA PHE A 114 -12.31 5.17 -2.35
C PHE A 114 -10.97 4.66 -2.87
N VAL A 115 -10.39 3.63 -2.24
CA VAL A 115 -9.15 3.02 -2.71
C VAL A 115 -9.35 2.33 -4.07
N SER A 116 -10.50 1.69 -4.30
CA SER A 116 -10.85 1.10 -5.60
C SER A 116 -11.09 2.18 -6.66
N LEU A 117 -11.70 3.30 -6.29
CA LEU A 117 -11.88 4.47 -7.17
C LEU A 117 -10.53 5.10 -7.55
N ALA A 118 -9.58 5.16 -6.60
CA ALA A 118 -8.22 5.60 -6.86
C ALA A 118 -7.43 4.64 -7.79
N LEU A 119 -7.83 3.37 -7.88
CA LEU A 119 -7.31 2.44 -8.89
C LEU A 119 -8.01 2.63 -10.24
N LEU A 120 -9.33 2.85 -10.23
CA LEU A 120 -10.15 2.96 -11.43
C LEU A 120 -9.80 4.18 -12.27
N ILE A 121 -9.56 5.35 -11.65
CA ILE A 121 -9.27 6.58 -12.40
C ILE A 121 -8.02 6.42 -13.29
N PRO A 122 -6.84 6.02 -12.77
CA PRO A 122 -5.66 5.76 -13.60
C PRO A 122 -5.85 4.65 -14.65
N LEU A 123 -6.66 3.63 -14.35
CA LEU A 123 -7.01 2.58 -15.31
C LEU A 123 -7.78 3.15 -16.51
N MET A 124 -8.69 4.10 -16.30
CA MET A 124 -9.45 4.74 -17.38
C MET A 124 -8.62 5.76 -18.17
N LEU A 125 -7.52 6.25 -17.58
CA LEU A 125 -6.58 7.18 -18.20
C LEU A 125 -5.38 6.47 -18.85
N ASP A 126 -5.40 5.13 -18.92
CA ASP A 126 -4.32 4.28 -19.43
C ASP A 126 -2.94 4.61 -18.84
N MET A 127 -2.91 4.95 -17.55
CA MET A 127 -1.66 5.27 -16.85
C MET A 127 -0.80 4.02 -16.65
N PRO A 128 0.54 4.13 -16.68
CA PRO A 128 1.44 2.98 -16.69
C PRO A 128 1.45 2.19 -15.38
N ASN A 129 1.21 2.83 -14.23
CA ASN A 129 1.31 2.18 -12.92
C ASN A 129 0.14 2.53 -11.96
N PRO A 130 -1.10 2.15 -12.31
CA PRO A 130 -2.33 2.58 -11.62
C PRO A 130 -2.39 2.19 -10.13
N TYR A 131 -1.70 1.10 -9.74
CA TYR A 131 -1.70 0.60 -8.36
C TYR A 131 -1.13 1.61 -7.35
N TRP A 132 -0.26 2.53 -7.77
CA TRP A 132 0.32 3.52 -6.86
C TRP A 132 -0.65 4.59 -6.41
N ALA A 133 -1.62 4.95 -7.24
CA ALA A 133 -2.68 5.85 -6.83
C ALA A 133 -3.53 5.21 -5.72
N ALA A 134 -3.84 3.91 -5.86
CA ALA A 134 -4.56 3.16 -4.84
C ALA A 134 -3.79 3.07 -3.50
N VAL A 135 -2.49 2.74 -3.55
CA VAL A 135 -1.61 2.72 -2.36
C VAL A 135 -1.50 4.12 -1.72
N SER A 136 -1.48 5.17 -2.55
CA SER A 136 -1.45 6.56 -2.06
C SER A 136 -2.74 6.96 -1.37
N CYS A 137 -3.88 6.64 -1.96
CA CYS A 137 -5.19 6.83 -1.35
C CYS A 137 -5.29 6.10 -0.01
N PHE A 138 -4.89 4.82 0.05
CA PHE A 138 -4.97 4.02 1.26
C PHE A 138 -4.12 4.57 2.42
N LEU A 139 -2.95 5.13 2.12
CA LEU A 139 -2.08 5.72 3.14
C LEU A 139 -2.64 7.01 3.73
N ILE A 140 -3.33 7.82 2.93
CA ILE A 140 -3.90 9.10 3.38
C ILE A 140 -5.20 8.88 4.15
N ILE A 141 -6.09 8.02 3.63
CA ILE A 141 -7.43 7.82 4.20
C ILE A 141 -7.40 7.14 5.59
N GLN A 142 -6.30 6.46 5.93
CA GLN A 142 -6.06 5.89 7.27
C GLN A 142 -5.78 6.94 8.36
N GLY A 143 -5.71 8.23 8.05
CA GLY A 143 -5.55 9.27 9.06
C GLY A 143 -6.76 9.35 9.99
N ILE A 144 -6.55 9.32 11.30
CA ILE A 144 -7.65 9.40 12.30
C ILE A 144 -8.36 10.76 12.24
N HIS A 145 -7.62 11.84 11.96
CA HIS A 145 -8.13 13.20 11.87
C HIS A 145 -7.82 13.81 10.52
N LEU A 146 -8.74 14.64 10.01
CA LEU A 146 -8.53 15.41 8.77
C LEU A 146 -7.22 16.19 8.80
N ARG A 147 -6.86 16.83 9.92
CA ARG A 147 -5.58 17.56 10.06
C ARG A 147 -4.37 16.65 9.81
N THR A 148 -4.40 15.44 10.37
CA THR A 148 -3.33 14.45 10.18
C THR A 148 -3.28 13.96 8.74
N MET A 149 -4.43 13.76 8.09
CA MET A 149 -4.50 13.43 6.66
C MET A 149 -3.84 14.52 5.81
N TRP A 150 -4.22 15.79 6.03
CA TRP A 150 -3.68 16.95 5.32
C TRP A 150 -2.15 17.04 5.45
N ILE A 151 -1.63 16.94 6.68
CA ILE A 151 -0.18 16.99 6.93
C ILE A 151 0.53 15.81 6.24
N LYS A 152 -0.01 14.59 6.36
CA LYS A 152 0.57 13.40 5.72
C LYS A 152 0.58 13.51 4.20
N GLN A 153 -0.46 14.08 3.58
CA GLN A 153 -0.48 14.29 2.14
C GLN A 153 0.60 15.27 1.70
N ILE A 154 0.84 16.35 2.47
CA ILE A 154 1.84 17.36 2.13
C ILE A 154 3.22 16.73 2.22
N HIS A 155 3.48 16.01 3.31
CA HIS A 155 4.71 15.22 3.47
C HIS A 155 4.90 14.22 2.33
N ARG A 156 3.82 13.59 1.86
CA ARG A 156 3.90 12.63 0.76
C ARG A 156 4.20 13.32 -0.56
N LEU A 157 3.47 14.38 -0.92
CA LEU A 157 3.65 15.11 -2.18
C LEU A 157 5.05 15.75 -2.26
N LEU A 158 5.47 16.46 -1.20
CA LEU A 158 6.80 17.06 -1.13
C LEU A 158 7.89 15.99 -1.08
N GLY A 159 7.68 14.92 -0.31
CA GLY A 159 8.62 13.81 -0.21
C GLY A 159 8.81 13.10 -1.55
N THR A 160 7.73 12.90 -2.31
CA THR A 160 7.81 12.30 -3.66
C THR A 160 8.48 13.24 -4.65
N LEU A 161 8.24 14.55 -4.57
CA LEU A 161 8.92 15.53 -5.42
C LEU A 161 10.44 15.57 -5.15
N VAL A 162 10.84 15.68 -3.89
CA VAL A 162 12.26 15.68 -3.49
C VAL A 162 12.90 14.32 -3.78
N GLY A 163 12.20 13.23 -3.49
CA GLY A 163 12.66 11.87 -3.75
C GLY A 163 12.82 11.56 -5.23
N ALA A 164 11.97 12.12 -6.10
CA ALA A 164 12.13 12.06 -7.56
C ALA A 164 13.39 12.78 -8.04
N GLY A 165 13.69 13.96 -7.47
CA GLY A 165 14.94 14.66 -7.71
C GLY A 165 16.16 13.85 -7.25
N LEU A 166 16.07 13.26 -6.04
CA LEU A 166 17.12 12.39 -5.50
C LEU A 166 17.33 11.16 -6.38
N ALA A 167 16.26 10.51 -6.88
CA ALA A 167 16.35 9.38 -7.79
C ALA A 167 17.08 9.76 -9.08
N SER A 168 16.73 10.90 -9.67
CA SER A 168 17.34 11.41 -10.89
C SER A 168 18.83 11.68 -10.70
N TRP A 169 19.20 12.25 -9.55
CA TRP A 169 20.61 12.49 -9.20
C TRP A 169 21.39 11.17 -9.03
N MET A 170 20.85 10.20 -8.30
CA MET A 170 21.53 8.92 -8.08
C MET A 170 21.65 8.10 -9.37
N LEU A 171 20.65 8.15 -10.25
CA LEU A 171 20.69 7.48 -11.56
C LEU A 171 21.76 8.08 -12.49
N SER A 172 22.08 9.38 -12.34
CA SER A 172 23.11 10.04 -13.14
C SER A 172 24.54 9.52 -12.87
N TRP A 173 24.75 8.77 -11.79
CA TRP A 173 26.07 8.27 -11.39
C TRP A 173 26.54 7.03 -12.16
N GLY A 174 25.67 6.37 -12.92
CA GLY A 174 26.04 5.15 -13.67
C GLY A 174 26.56 4.03 -12.76
N LEU A 175 25.89 3.80 -11.63
CA LEU A 175 26.34 2.83 -10.62
C LEU A 175 26.45 1.40 -11.17
N PRO A 176 27.48 0.62 -10.79
CA PRO A 176 27.53 -0.81 -11.09
C PRO A 176 26.48 -1.58 -10.29
N ILE A 177 26.20 -2.83 -10.67
CA ILE A 177 25.16 -3.68 -10.05
C ILE A 177 25.28 -3.76 -8.51
N TRP A 178 26.51 -3.87 -8.01
CA TRP A 178 26.80 -3.89 -6.57
C TRP A 178 26.54 -2.53 -5.90
N GLY A 179 26.84 -1.43 -6.60
CA GLY A 179 26.55 -0.07 -6.12
C GLY A 179 25.04 0.18 -6.01
N ILE A 180 24.26 -0.35 -6.95
CA ILE A 180 22.80 -0.30 -6.92
C ILE A 180 22.25 -1.11 -5.73
N ALA A 181 22.73 -2.35 -5.55
CA ALA A 181 22.31 -3.20 -4.44
C ALA A 181 22.60 -2.56 -3.08
N ILE A 182 23.80 -1.99 -2.90
CA ILE A 182 24.18 -1.26 -1.69
C ILE A 182 23.30 -0.02 -1.50
N SER A 183 23.02 0.73 -2.58
CA SER A 183 22.17 1.92 -2.51
C SER A 183 20.74 1.57 -2.08
N ILE A 184 20.16 0.49 -2.62
CA ILE A 184 18.85 -0.02 -2.21
C ILE A 184 18.87 -0.42 -0.73
N LEU A 185 19.91 -1.14 -0.29
CA LEU A 185 20.06 -1.55 1.10
C LEU A 185 20.11 -0.33 2.03
N VAL A 186 20.94 0.67 1.72
CA VAL A 186 21.07 1.90 2.50
C VAL A 186 19.75 2.65 2.56
N MET A 187 19.07 2.83 1.43
CA MET A 187 17.74 3.46 1.39
C MET A 187 16.74 2.70 2.25
N MET A 188 16.73 1.37 2.18
CA MET A 188 15.84 0.52 2.98
C MET A 188 16.08 0.69 4.48
N LEU A 189 17.35 0.73 4.91
CA LEU A 189 17.73 0.99 6.31
C LEU A 189 17.33 2.41 6.76
N CYS A 190 17.54 3.42 5.91
CA CYS A 190 17.09 4.78 6.19
C CYS A 190 15.57 4.86 6.34
N ILE A 191 14.81 4.21 5.46
CA ILE A 191 13.34 4.18 5.52
C ILE A 191 12.89 3.56 6.83
N GLU A 192 13.42 2.40 7.22
CA GLU A 192 13.03 1.70 8.45
C GLU A 192 13.33 2.55 9.70
N SER A 193 14.47 3.23 9.73
CA SER A 193 14.83 4.10 10.85
C SER A 193 13.96 5.36 10.95
N LEU A 194 13.48 5.86 9.81
CA LEU A 194 12.80 7.15 9.70
C LEU A 194 11.27 7.05 9.66
N VAL A 195 10.70 5.94 9.22
CA VAL A 195 9.25 5.84 8.98
C VAL A 195 8.43 6.13 10.23
N ASP A 196 8.91 5.70 11.40
CA ASP A 196 8.26 5.91 12.69
C ASP A 196 8.49 7.31 13.27
N ARG A 197 9.63 7.95 12.95
CA ARG A 197 10.06 9.22 13.55
C ARG A 197 9.73 10.44 12.69
N HIS A 198 9.98 10.34 11.39
CA HIS A 198 9.91 11.43 10.42
C HIS A 198 9.36 10.93 9.08
N TYR A 199 8.06 10.67 9.02
CA TYR A 199 7.38 10.14 7.82
C TYR A 199 7.73 10.89 6.53
N GLY A 200 7.76 12.23 6.54
CA GLY A 200 8.09 13.02 5.35
C GLY A 200 9.49 12.74 4.81
N LEU A 201 10.47 12.60 5.69
CA LEU A 201 11.84 12.23 5.31
C LEU A 201 11.92 10.78 4.82
N ALA A 202 11.14 9.87 5.41
CA ALA A 202 11.04 8.50 4.91
C ALA A 202 10.51 8.46 3.47
N VAL A 203 9.51 9.26 3.12
CA VAL A 203 8.97 9.32 1.74
C VAL A 203 10.01 9.78 0.72
N VAL A 204 10.94 10.66 1.11
CA VAL A 204 12.07 11.08 0.26
C VAL A 204 12.93 9.89 -0.16
N PHE A 205 13.11 8.89 0.70
CA PHE A 205 13.88 7.67 0.38
C PHE A 205 13.03 6.55 -0.22
N ILE A 206 11.73 6.47 0.09
CA ILE A 206 10.82 5.48 -0.51
C ILE A 206 10.73 5.67 -2.03
N THR A 207 10.62 6.92 -2.48
CA THR A 207 10.45 7.26 -3.90
C THR A 207 11.62 6.75 -4.77
N PRO A 208 12.89 7.12 -4.52
CA PRO A 208 14.03 6.61 -5.28
C PRO A 208 14.19 5.11 -5.16
N LEU A 209 13.93 4.50 -4.00
CA LEU A 209 13.96 3.05 -3.84
C LEU A 209 12.97 2.37 -4.81
N THR A 210 11.73 2.87 -4.92
CA THR A 210 10.74 2.28 -5.83
C THR A 210 11.10 2.48 -7.29
N ILE A 211 11.71 3.62 -7.64
CA ILE A 211 12.21 3.88 -9.00
C ILE A 211 13.36 2.92 -9.33
N PHE A 212 14.30 2.73 -8.41
CA PHE A 212 15.42 1.80 -8.57
C PHE A 212 14.93 0.36 -8.78
N ILE A 213 13.96 -0.10 -8.00
CA ILE A 213 13.38 -1.44 -8.16
C ILE A 213 12.66 -1.58 -9.50
N ALA A 214 11.91 -0.56 -9.93
CA ALA A 214 11.20 -0.59 -11.21
C ALA A 214 12.17 -0.62 -12.40
N GLU A 215 13.18 0.26 -12.37
CA GLU A 215 14.14 0.42 -13.46
C GLU A 215 15.05 -0.81 -13.55
N TYR A 216 15.75 -1.15 -12.45
CA TYR A 216 16.74 -2.23 -12.43
C TYR A 216 16.13 -3.63 -12.26
N GLY A 217 14.89 -3.74 -11.76
CA GLY A 217 14.19 -5.02 -11.64
C GLY A 217 13.56 -5.51 -12.94
N SER A 218 13.35 -4.61 -13.92
CA SER A 218 12.72 -4.95 -15.21
C SER A 218 13.67 -5.62 -16.22
N GLY A 219 14.98 -5.55 -15.98
CA GLY A 219 16.01 -6.09 -16.88
C GLY A 219 16.10 -5.39 -18.25
N LEU A 220 15.37 -4.29 -18.45
CA LEU A 220 15.39 -3.48 -19.67
C LEU A 220 16.59 -2.52 -19.68
N PRO A 221 17.08 -2.10 -20.86
CA PRO A 221 18.17 -1.14 -20.97
C PRO A 221 17.80 0.20 -20.34
N LEU A 222 18.67 0.71 -19.47
CA LEU A 222 18.54 2.01 -18.82
C LEU A 222 18.54 3.10 -19.89
N THR A 223 17.37 3.66 -20.19
CA THR A 223 17.26 4.81 -21.10
C THR A 223 16.77 6.01 -20.32
N SER A 224 17.34 7.18 -20.63
CA SER A 224 16.97 8.44 -19.97
C SER A 224 15.47 8.77 -20.09
N ALA A 225 14.81 8.27 -21.14
CA ALA A 225 13.37 8.40 -21.32
C ALA A 225 12.55 7.51 -20.36
N ALA A 226 13.04 6.30 -20.03
CA ALA A 226 12.31 5.35 -19.18
C ALA A 226 12.15 5.87 -17.75
N TYR A 227 13.24 6.38 -17.13
CA TYR A 227 13.14 6.88 -15.75
C TYR A 227 12.30 8.16 -15.64
N GLN A 228 12.33 9.04 -16.64
CA GLN A 228 11.53 10.26 -16.65
C GLN A 228 10.03 9.93 -16.69
N GLU A 229 9.66 8.92 -17.49
CA GLU A 229 8.29 8.44 -17.58
C GLU A 229 7.83 7.80 -16.26
N VAL A 230 8.65 6.93 -15.66
CA VAL A 230 8.35 6.33 -14.36
C VAL A 230 8.20 7.40 -13.28
N THR A 231 9.10 8.38 -13.25
CA THR A 231 9.09 9.48 -12.27
C THR A 231 7.84 10.34 -12.41
N ARG A 232 7.49 10.74 -13.64
CA ARG A 232 6.28 11.52 -13.92
C ARG A 232 5.02 10.75 -13.55
N ALA A 233 4.96 9.46 -13.89
CA ALA A 233 3.87 8.58 -13.49
C ALA A 233 3.71 8.57 -11.96
N ARG A 234 4.81 8.46 -11.20
CA ARG A 234 4.73 8.45 -9.71
C ARG A 234 4.18 9.74 -9.13
N LEU A 235 4.57 10.89 -9.68
CA LEU A 235 4.05 12.18 -9.23
C LEU A 235 2.55 12.29 -9.48
N LEU A 236 2.09 11.89 -10.68
CA LEU A 236 0.67 11.90 -11.04
C LEU A 236 -0.14 10.90 -10.19
N ASP A 237 0.36 9.67 -10.04
CA ASP A 237 -0.27 8.62 -9.23
C ASP A 237 -0.42 9.09 -7.77
N THR A 238 0.63 9.70 -7.21
CA THR A 238 0.64 10.18 -5.84
C THR A 238 -0.35 11.33 -5.67
N LEU A 239 -0.40 12.25 -6.63
CA LEU A 239 -1.34 13.38 -6.63
C LEU A 239 -2.79 12.89 -6.70
N LEU A 240 -3.11 12.03 -7.67
CA LEU A 240 -4.45 11.44 -7.82
C LEU A 240 -4.86 10.67 -6.56
N GLY A 241 -4.00 9.80 -6.05
CA GLY A 241 -4.28 9.04 -4.84
C GLY A 241 -4.47 9.92 -3.61
N CYS A 242 -3.69 11.00 -3.45
CA CYS A 242 -3.90 11.95 -2.35
C CYS A 242 -5.22 12.70 -2.47
N MET A 243 -5.62 13.13 -3.67
CA MET A 243 -6.90 13.82 -3.90
C MET A 243 -8.08 12.91 -3.58
N VAL A 244 -8.05 11.66 -4.08
CA VAL A 244 -9.10 10.68 -3.80
C VAL A 244 -9.13 10.30 -2.32
N GLY A 245 -7.96 10.10 -1.70
CA GLY A 245 -7.84 9.77 -0.28
C GLY A 245 -8.37 10.86 0.64
N LEU A 246 -8.09 12.13 0.34
CA LEU A 246 -8.68 13.27 1.03
C LEU A 246 -10.20 13.32 0.87
N GLY A 247 -10.69 13.16 -0.36
CA GLY A 247 -12.12 13.12 -0.64
C GLY A 247 -12.82 12.04 0.18
N GLY A 248 -12.24 10.85 0.25
CA GLY A 248 -12.71 9.76 1.11
C GLY A 248 -12.68 10.10 2.59
N GLY A 249 -11.61 10.75 3.05
CA GLY A 249 -11.50 11.23 4.44
C GLY A 249 -12.58 12.26 4.82
N ILE A 250 -12.87 13.21 3.94
CA ILE A 250 -13.95 14.19 4.11
C ILE A 250 -15.30 13.48 4.16
N VAL A 251 -15.53 12.52 3.26
CA VAL A 251 -16.77 11.75 3.23
C VAL A 251 -16.95 10.92 4.50
N MET A 252 -15.90 10.28 5.02
CA MET A 252 -15.95 9.55 6.30
C MET A 252 -16.30 10.46 7.48
N HIS A 253 -15.83 11.72 7.46
CA HIS A 253 -16.16 12.71 8.49
C HIS A 253 -17.54 13.34 8.28
N SER A 254 -18.09 13.29 7.06
CA SER A 254 -19.44 13.77 6.75
C SER A 254 -20.51 12.77 7.21
N THR A 255 -21.54 13.25 7.91
CA THR A 255 -22.61 12.41 8.47
C THR A 255 -23.55 11.82 7.42
N ASN A 256 -23.58 12.39 6.20
CA ASN A 256 -24.59 12.06 5.18
C ASN A 256 -24.50 10.62 4.65
N LEU A 257 -23.28 10.10 4.44
CA LEU A 257 -23.08 8.72 3.94
C LEU A 257 -22.92 7.70 5.06
N ARG A 258 -22.52 8.15 6.26
CA ARG A 258 -22.34 7.28 7.44
C ARG A 258 -23.68 6.79 8.00
N LEU A 259 -24.71 7.64 8.03
CA LEU A 259 -26.04 7.30 8.57
C LEU A 259 -26.77 6.16 7.84
N PRO A 260 -26.85 6.09 6.49
CA PRO A 260 -27.49 4.99 5.81
C PRO A 260 -26.70 3.68 5.94
N LEU A 261 -25.36 3.73 5.84
CA LEU A 261 -24.51 2.55 6.00
C LEU A 261 -24.60 1.95 7.41
N ARG A 262 -24.56 2.81 8.44
CA ARG A 262 -24.81 2.41 9.84
C ARG A 262 -26.16 1.73 10.03
N ARG A 263 -27.21 2.23 9.39
CA ARG A 263 -28.55 1.61 9.46
C ARG A 263 -28.56 0.22 8.85
N MET A 264 -27.90 0.04 7.70
CA MET A 264 -27.76 -1.28 7.07
C MET A 264 -26.93 -2.23 7.93
N GLU A 265 -25.83 -1.76 8.50
CA GLU A 265 -24.96 -2.53 9.38
C GLU A 265 -25.72 -3.00 10.64
N ASN A 266 -26.41 -2.10 11.31
CA ASN A 266 -27.22 -2.45 12.48
C ASN A 266 -28.31 -3.46 12.11
N TRP A 267 -28.97 -3.28 10.97
CA TRP A 267 -29.97 -4.24 10.49
C TRP A 267 -29.36 -5.63 10.26
N LEU A 268 -28.18 -5.72 9.65
CA LEU A 268 -27.48 -6.98 9.44
C LEU A 268 -27.09 -7.64 10.77
N LEU A 269 -26.52 -6.87 11.70
CA LEU A 269 -26.12 -7.37 13.02
C LEU A 269 -27.32 -7.87 13.82
N THR A 270 -28.46 -7.18 13.78
CA THR A 270 -29.68 -7.64 14.47
C THR A 270 -30.29 -8.91 13.87
N ARG A 271 -29.98 -9.24 12.62
CA ARG A 271 -30.59 -10.37 11.91
C ARG A 271 -29.71 -11.63 11.91
N PHE A 272 -28.39 -11.45 12.00
CA PHE A 272 -27.40 -12.54 11.87
C PHE A 272 -26.39 -12.63 13.02
N GLY A 273 -26.41 -11.69 13.99
CA GLY A 273 -25.60 -11.71 15.20
C GLY A 273 -26.43 -12.10 16.42
#